data_AF-A0A7C5T7H1-F1
#
_entry.id   AF-A0A7C5T7H1-F1
#
_cell.length_a   1.000
_cell.length_b   1.000
_cell.length_c   1.000
_cell.angle_alpha   90.00
_cell.angle_beta   90.00
_cell.angle_gamma   90.00
#
_symmetry.space_group_name_H-M   'P 1'
#
loop_
_entity.id
_entity.type
_entity.pdbx_description
1 polymer ?
#
loop_
_entity_poly.entity_id
_entity_poly.type
_entity_poly.pdbx_seq_one_letter_code
_entity_poly.pdbx_strand_id
1 'polypeptide(L)'
;MPTCTRWERLISWAEKEGNSYKALEFKEKLVECIVYTAQEKVSKGRLREAEELLKYGRDVAKRLGIEELSFHISLLEKEIAKVRERRRAQVQAR
;
A
#
# COMPACT_ATOMS: atom_id res chain seq x y z
N MET A 1 -2.84 12.05 0.56
CA MET A 1 -2.50 11.15 -0.58
C MET A 1 -3.69 11.03 -1.53
N PRO A 2 -3.76 11.84 -2.59
CA PRO A 2 -4.84 11.77 -3.58
C PRO A 2 -4.66 10.66 -4.63
N THR A 3 -3.47 10.09 -4.79
CA THR A 3 -3.10 9.24 -5.95
C THR A 3 -3.89 7.93 -6.06
N CYS A 4 -4.11 7.20 -4.97
CA CYS A 4 -4.80 5.89 -5.06
C CYS A 4 -6.32 5.97 -4.82
N THR A 5 -6.82 7.07 -4.23
CA THR A 5 -8.24 7.24 -3.89
C THR A 5 -9.19 7.23 -5.09
N ARG A 6 -8.68 7.53 -6.30
CA ARG A 6 -9.45 7.44 -7.54
C ARG A 6 -9.94 6.01 -7.79
N TRP A 7 -9.11 5.01 -7.51
CA TRP A 7 -9.48 3.61 -7.74
C TRP A 7 -10.62 3.18 -6.82
N GLU A 8 -10.63 3.61 -5.56
CA GLU A 8 -11.74 3.33 -4.64
C GLU A 8 -13.08 3.86 -5.15
N ARG A 9 -13.09 5.05 -5.77
CA ARG A 9 -14.30 5.63 -6.37
C ARG A 9 -14.77 4.79 -7.56
N LEU A 10 -13.84 4.34 -8.39
CA LEU A 10 -14.14 3.50 -9.56
C LEU A 10 -14.62 2.10 -9.14
N ILE A 11 -14.05 1.51 -8.09
CA ILE A 11 -14.52 0.26 -7.48
C ILE A 11 -15.96 0.43 -7.01
N SER A 12 -16.23 1.45 -6.19
CA SER A 12 -17.58 1.70 -5.67
C SER A 12 -18.59 1.95 -6.79
N TRP A 13 -18.19 2.64 -7.86
CA TRP A 13 -19.04 2.83 -9.03
C TRP A 13 -19.33 1.49 -9.74
N ALA A 14 -18.30 0.69 -10.02
CA ALA A 14 -18.46 -0.60 -10.70
C ALA A 14 -19.31 -1.59 -9.88
N GLU A 15 -19.13 -1.63 -8.56
CA GLU A 15 -19.94 -2.46 -7.65
C GLU A 15 -21.42 -2.03 -7.67
N LYS A 16 -21.71 -0.72 -7.72
CA LYS A 16 -23.10 -0.20 -7.81
C LYS A 16 -23.78 -0.54 -9.14
N GLU A 17 -23.02 -0.59 -10.23
CA GLU A 17 -23.51 -0.98 -11.55
C GLU A 17 -23.60 -2.51 -11.73
N GLY A 18 -23.27 -3.30 -10.69
CA GLY A 18 -23.24 -4.76 -10.77
C GLY A 18 -22.12 -5.32 -11.67
N ASN A 19 -21.12 -4.50 -12.02
CA ASN A 19 -20.03 -4.88 -12.90
C ASN A 19 -18.84 -5.44 -12.09
N SER A 20 -18.96 -6.70 -11.67
CA SER A 20 -17.94 -7.39 -10.87
C SER A 20 -16.58 -7.49 -11.55
N TYR A 21 -16.54 -7.63 -12.88
CA TYR A 21 -15.30 -7.68 -13.65
C TYR A 21 -14.52 -6.36 -13.55
N LYS A 22 -15.19 -5.22 -13.75
CA LYS A 22 -14.55 -3.91 -13.59
C LYS A 22 -14.19 -3.62 -12.13
N ALA A 23 -15.02 -4.04 -11.18
CA ALA A 23 -14.69 -3.89 -9.77
C ALA A 23 -13.39 -4.63 -9.40
N LEU A 24 -13.19 -5.84 -9.93
CA LEU A 24 -11.96 -6.62 -9.74
C LEU A 24 -10.75 -5.91 -10.38
N GLU A 25 -10.85 -5.50 -11.64
CA GLU A 25 -9.78 -4.78 -12.34
C GLU A 25 -9.35 -3.52 -11.57
N PHE A 26 -10.30 -2.76 -11.04
CA PHE A 26 -9.98 -1.57 -10.25
C PHE A 26 -9.39 -1.90 -8.88
N LYS A 27 -9.74 -3.03 -8.26
CA LYS A 27 -9.09 -3.53 -7.03
C LYS A 27 -7.62 -3.87 -7.29
N GLU A 28 -7.31 -4.52 -8.41
CA GLU A 28 -5.93 -4.81 -8.82
C GLU A 28 -5.14 -3.50 -9.03
N LYS A 29 -5.71 -2.51 -9.71
CA LYS A 29 -5.06 -1.19 -9.89
C LYS A 29 -4.87 -0.42 -8.59
N LEU A 30 -5.76 -0.58 -7.62
CA LEU A 30 -5.59 -0.03 -6.28
C LEU A 30 -4.43 -0.70 -5.55
N VAL A 31 -4.30 -2.03 -5.63
CA VAL A 31 -3.17 -2.79 -5.08
C VAL A 31 -1.86 -2.29 -5.67
N GLU A 32 -1.74 -2.27 -7.01
CA GLU A 32 -0.56 -1.78 -7.72
C GLU A 32 -0.18 -0.37 -7.27
N CYS A 33 -1.15 0.54 -7.20
CA CYS A 33 -0.91 1.92 -6.80
C CYS A 33 -0.30 2.02 -5.39
N ILE A 34 -0.88 1.31 -4.41
CA ILE A 34 -0.42 1.36 -3.02
C ILE A 34 0.96 0.71 -2.90
N VAL A 35 1.15 -0.48 -3.47
CA VAL A 35 2.39 -1.26 -3.35
C VAL A 35 3.56 -0.53 -4.01
N TYR A 36 3.41 -0.09 -5.25
CA TYR A 36 4.49 0.59 -5.96
C TYR A 36 4.80 1.97 -5.39
N THR A 37 3.78 2.69 -4.93
CA THR A 37 4.03 3.96 -4.23
C THR A 37 4.80 3.71 -2.93
N ALA A 38 4.42 2.71 -2.13
CA ALA A 38 5.12 2.39 -0.89
C ALA A 38 6.58 1.97 -1.15
N GLN A 39 6.83 1.11 -2.13
CA GLN A 39 8.18 0.71 -2.56
C GLN A 39 9.03 1.92 -2.99
N GLU A 40 8.45 2.84 -3.76
CA GLU A 40 9.12 4.08 -4.14
C GLU A 40 9.47 4.95 -2.92
N LYS A 41 8.60 5.03 -1.91
CA LYS A 41 8.90 5.75 -0.67
C LYS A 41 10.03 5.08 0.11
N VAL A 42 10.00 3.75 0.23
CA VAL A 42 11.02 2.96 0.95
C VAL A 42 12.37 3.12 0.29
N SER A 43 12.46 2.95 -1.03
CA SER A 43 13.71 3.10 -1.80
C SER A 43 14.31 4.51 -1.69
N LYS A 44 13.46 5.55 -1.63
CA LYS A 44 13.89 6.94 -1.38
C LYS A 44 14.15 7.26 0.09
N GLY A 45 14.06 6.28 0.97
CA GLY A 45 14.30 6.46 2.41
C GLY A 45 13.23 7.26 3.14
N ARG A 46 12.08 7.53 2.51
CA ARG A 46 10.93 8.27 3.04
C ARG A 46 10.03 7.35 3.87
N LEU A 47 10.61 6.72 4.89
CA LEU A 47 9.97 5.63 5.63
C LEU A 47 8.67 6.05 6.33
N ARG A 48 8.62 7.28 6.86
CA ARG A 48 7.40 7.80 7.49
C ARG A 48 6.23 7.90 6.49
N GLU A 49 6.48 8.44 5.30
CA GLU A 49 5.47 8.51 4.24
C GLU A 49 5.04 7.11 3.77
N ALA A 50 5.98 6.16 3.72
CA ALA A 50 5.66 4.76 3.42
C ALA A 50 4.74 4.16 4.49
N GLU A 51 5.08 4.32 5.78
CA GLU A 51 4.29 3.81 6.90
C GLU A 51 2.87 4.42 6.94
N GLU A 52 2.75 5.73 6.70
CA GLU A 52 1.45 6.41 6.60
C GLU A 52 0.60 5.85 5.43
N LEU A 53 1.22 5.57 4.28
CA LEU A 53 0.56 4.93 3.14
C LEU A 53 0.14 3.50 3.46
N LEU A 54 0.99 2.70 4.11
CA LEU A 54 0.70 1.31 4.45
C LEU A 54 -0.46 1.21 5.46
N LYS A 55 -0.53 2.15 6.42
CA LYS A 55 -1.68 2.25 7.34
C LYS A 55 -2.98 2.48 6.57
N TYR A 56 -2.99 3.47 5.68
CA TYR A 56 -4.15 3.71 4.80
C TYR A 56 -4.46 2.48 3.93
N GLY A 57 -3.44 1.83 3.38
CA GLY A 57 -3.60 0.62 2.57
C GLY A 57 -4.25 -0.54 3.34
N ARG A 58 -3.95 -0.69 4.64
CA ARG A 58 -4.54 -1.72 5.50
C ARG A 58 -6.03 -1.47 5.73
N ASP A 59 -6.40 -0.21 5.97
CA ASP A 59 -7.80 0.20 6.13
C ASP A 59 -8.60 -0.07 4.84
N VAL A 60 -8.00 0.25 3.69
CA VAL A 60 -8.58 -0.01 2.36
C VAL A 60 -8.71 -1.51 2.09
N ALA A 61 -7.66 -2.30 2.36
CA ALA A 61 -7.67 -3.76 2.18
C ALA A 61 -8.80 -4.41 2.96
N LYS A 62 -8.96 -4.04 4.24
CA LYS A 62 -10.04 -4.54 5.10
C LYS A 62 -11.42 -4.14 4.58
N ARG A 63 -11.61 -2.87 4.21
CA ARG A 63 -12.91 -2.37 3.75
C ARG A 63 -13.36 -2.99 2.43
N LEU A 64 -12.43 -3.25 1.51
CA LEU A 64 -12.73 -3.76 0.17
C LEU A 64 -12.54 -5.28 0.02
N GLY A 65 -12.09 -5.96 1.08
CA GLY A 65 -11.86 -7.41 1.10
C GLY A 65 -10.68 -7.85 0.21
N ILE A 66 -9.58 -7.10 0.19
CA ILE A 66 -8.43 -7.36 -0.70
C ILE A 66 -7.30 -8.03 0.09
N GLU A 67 -7.28 -9.36 0.11
CA GLU A 67 -6.28 -10.14 0.86
C GLU A 67 -4.85 -9.95 0.33
N GLU A 68 -4.69 -9.91 -1.00
CA GLU A 68 -3.40 -9.69 -1.66
C GLU A 68 -2.72 -8.39 -1.20
N LEU A 69 -3.50 -7.31 -1.03
CA LEU A 69 -2.97 -6.05 -0.52
C LEU A 69 -2.45 -6.20 0.91
N SER A 70 -3.15 -6.95 1.76
CA SER A 70 -2.72 -7.20 3.14
C SER A 70 -1.42 -8.01 3.21
N PHE A 71 -1.25 -8.97 2.29
CA PHE A 71 -0.01 -9.72 2.13
C PHE A 71 1.16 -8.80 1.74
N HIS A 72 1.01 -7.97 0.71
CA HIS A 72 2.07 -7.07 0.28
C HIS A 72 2.44 -6.02 1.33
N ILE A 73 1.45 -5.48 2.05
CA ILE A 73 1.69 -4.56 3.17
C ILE A 73 2.60 -5.22 4.22
N SER A 74 2.32 -6.48 4.57
CA SER A 74 3.10 -7.24 5.55
C SER A 74 4.57 -7.45 5.10
N LEU A 75 4.81 -7.61 3.80
CA LEU A 75 6.17 -7.70 3.26
C LEU A 75 6.90 -6.35 3.35
N LEU A 76 6.23 -5.25 3.01
CA LEU A 76 6.80 -3.90 3.05
C LEU A 76 7.09 -3.44 4.47
N GLU A 77 6.25 -3.80 5.45
CA GLU A 77 6.51 -3.53 6.87
C GLU A 77 7.80 -4.22 7.35
N LYS A 78 8.00 -5.49 6.96
CA LYS A 78 9.25 -6.23 7.25
C LYS A 78 10.46 -5.58 6.60
N GLU A 79 10.33 -5.07 5.37
CA GLU A 79 11.39 -4.35 4.68
C GLU A 79 11.76 -3.04 5.40
N ILE A 80 10.75 -2.23 5.76
CA ILE A 80 10.94 -0.99 6.50
C ILE A 80 11.66 -1.25 7.84
N ALA A 81 11.26 -2.30 8.57
CA ALA A 81 11.93 -2.71 9.80
C ALA A 81 13.42 -3.00 9.58
N LYS A 82 13.76 -3.80 8.56
CA LYS A 82 15.16 -4.10 8.19
C LYS A 82 15.96 -2.83 7.84
N VAL A 83 15.35 -1.88 7.11
CA VAL A 83 16.01 -0.61 6.78
C VAL A 83 16.29 0.20 8.05
N ARG A 84 15.35 0.24 9.00
CA ARG A 84 15.53 0.93 10.28
C ARG A 84 16.62 0.28 11.14
N GLU A 85 16.65 -1.04 11.23
CA GLU A 85 17.69 -1.77 11.96
C GLU A 85 19.08 -1.49 11.40
N ARG A 86 19.24 -1.55 10.07
CA ARG A 86 20.50 -1.21 9.40
C ARG A 86 20.95 0.21 9.71
N ARG A 87 20.04 1.18 9.67
CA ARG A 87 20.34 2.59 10.00
C ARG A 87 20.78 2.75 11.45
N ARG A 88 20.12 2.06 12.40
CA ARG A 88 20.51 2.09 13.82
C ARG A 88 21.90 1.50 14.05
N ALA A 89 22.20 0.36 13.44
CA ALA A 89 23.51 -0.28 13.54
C ALA A 89 24.64 0.62 13.01
N GLN A 90 24.41 1.33 11.90
CA GLN A 90 25.37 2.29 11.35
C GLN A 90 25.64 3.48 12.27
N VAL A 91 24.63 3.96 13.00
CA VAL A 91 24.79 5.05 13.97
C VAL A 91 25.57 4.59 15.20
N GLN A 92 25.38 3.36 15.66
CA GLN A 92 26.09 2.80 16.82
C GLN A 92 27.55 2.41 16.53
N ALA A 93 27.86 2.11 15.26
CA ALA A 93 29.21 1.78 14.81
C ALA A 93 30.09 3.02 14.53
N ARG A 94 29.53 4.23 14.67
CA ARG A 94 30.20 5.51 14.42
C ARG A 94 30.37 6.29 15.71
#